data_AF-A0A1Q4AAX3-F1
#
_entry.id   AF-A0A1Q4AAX3-F1
#
_cell.length_a   1.000
_cell.length_b   1.000
_cell.length_c   1.000
_cell.angle_alpha   90.00
_cell.angle_beta   90.00
_cell.angle_gamma   90.00
#
_symmetry.space_group_name_H-M   'P 1'
#
loop_
_entity.id
_entity.type
_entity.pdbx_description
1 polymer ?
#
loop_
_entity_poly.entity_id
_entity_poly.type
_entity_poly.pdbx_seq_one_letter_code
_entity_poly.pdbx_strand_id
1 'polypeptide(L)'
;MDVEQLCRDHGAADVVIARDLIEIDRADLTTRFDVAIVDLMLSGASTLEFAAELRAARLPFVFASGYSDSDEIKASFPDTTLVPKPYSGKDLVEAVAEACGRRATAG
;
A
#
# COMPACT_ATOMS: atom_id res chain seq x y z
N MET A 1 5.30 -13.13 11.58
CA MET A 1 4.87 -13.54 10.24
C MET A 1 5.25 -12.42 9.29
N ASP A 2 6.07 -12.72 8.29
CA ASP A 2 6.56 -11.74 7.33
C ASP A 2 5.47 -11.41 6.29
N VAL A 3 5.23 -10.11 6.05
CA VAL A 3 4.22 -9.63 5.07
C VAL A 3 4.50 -10.18 3.68
N GLU A 4 5.77 -10.36 3.34
CA GLU A 4 6.17 -10.93 2.06
C GLU A 4 5.62 -12.35 1.85
N GLN A 5 5.81 -13.23 2.84
CA GLN A 5 5.35 -14.61 2.78
C GLN A 5 3.83 -14.69 2.74
N LEU A 6 3.17 -13.83 3.51
CA LEU A 6 1.72 -13.70 3.51
C LEU A 6 1.19 -13.34 2.11
N CYS A 7 1.75 -12.31 1.46
CA CYS A 7 1.32 -11.93 0.12
C CYS A 7 1.52 -13.09 -0.89
N ARG A 8 2.64 -13.82 -0.82
CA ARG A 8 2.89 -14.97 -1.70
C ARG A 8 1.93 -16.14 -1.44
N ASP A 9 1.63 -16.46 -0.19
CA ASP A 9 0.68 -17.51 0.18
C ASP A 9 -0.73 -17.23 -0.38
N HIS A 10 -1.08 -15.94 -0.49
CA HIS A 10 -2.34 -15.47 -1.05
C HIS A 10 -2.28 -15.17 -2.56
N GLY A 11 -1.23 -15.61 -3.26
CA GLY A 11 -1.17 -15.61 -4.73
C GLY A 11 -0.44 -14.43 -5.38
N ALA A 12 0.27 -13.59 -4.61
CA ALA A 12 1.14 -12.57 -5.20
C ALA A 12 2.31 -13.23 -5.96
N ALA A 13 2.43 -12.91 -7.25
CA ALA A 13 3.47 -13.48 -8.11
C ALA A 13 4.87 -12.93 -7.80
N ASP A 14 4.96 -11.63 -7.54
CA ASP A 14 6.19 -10.96 -7.10
C ASP A 14 5.87 -10.07 -5.88
N VAL A 15 6.79 -10.05 -4.92
CA VAL A 15 6.67 -9.21 -3.73
C VAL A 15 8.03 -8.58 -3.46
N VAL A 16 8.03 -7.25 -3.43
CA VAL A 16 9.22 -6.44 -3.17
C VAL A 16 9.01 -5.68 -1.87
N ILE A 17 9.95 -5.81 -0.95
CA ILE A 17 9.97 -5.07 0.31
C ILE A 17 11.02 -3.98 0.21
N ALA A 18 10.57 -2.72 0.26
CA ALA A 18 11.43 -1.55 0.41
C ALA A 18 11.32 -1.03 1.84
N ARG A 19 12.47 -0.77 2.46
CA ARG A 19 12.58 -0.21 3.82
C ARG A 19 12.80 1.29 3.80
N ASP A 20 13.13 1.84 2.64
CA ASP A 20 13.25 3.26 2.40
C ASP A 20 12.70 3.62 1.02
N LEU A 21 12.21 4.85 0.87
CA LEU A 21 11.69 5.34 -0.41
C LEU A 21 12.80 5.43 -1.47
N ILE A 22 14.07 5.57 -1.06
CA ILE A 22 15.20 5.62 -1.98
C ILE A 22 15.47 4.28 -2.69
N GLU A 23 14.96 3.17 -2.15
CA GLU A 23 15.08 1.84 -2.75
C GLU A 23 14.05 1.62 -3.87
N ILE A 24 13.07 2.52 -4.01
CA ILE A 24 11.99 2.41 -4.98
C ILE A 24 12.23 3.39 -6.12
N ASP A 25 12.44 2.85 -7.32
CA ASP A 25 12.44 3.68 -8.52
C ASP A 25 11.00 4.13 -8.86
N ARG A 26 10.80 5.45 -8.91
CA ARG A 26 9.49 6.06 -9.16
C ARG A 26 9.00 5.85 -10.59
N ALA A 27 9.91 5.69 -11.56
CA ALA A 27 9.55 5.55 -12.96
C ALA A 27 8.91 4.19 -13.26
N ASP A 28 9.23 3.16 -12.47
CA ASP A 28 8.74 1.79 -12.67
C ASP A 28 7.52 1.42 -11.82
N LEU A 29 6.97 2.35 -11.03
CA LEU A 29 5.89 2.05 -10.08
C LEU A 29 4.66 1.41 -10.74
N THR A 30 4.25 1.93 -11.89
CA THR A 30 3.03 1.49 -12.59
C THR A 30 3.26 0.37 -13.57
N THR A 31 4.51 0.17 -14.01
CA THR A 31 4.91 -0.89 -14.94
C THR A 31 5.25 -2.18 -14.19
N ARG A 32 5.71 -2.06 -12.93
CA ARG A 32 6.22 -3.17 -12.14
C ARG A 32 5.25 -3.67 -11.07
N PHE A 33 4.37 -2.82 -10.56
CA PHE A 33 3.50 -3.18 -9.44
C PHE A 33 2.02 -3.03 -9.80
N ASP A 34 1.22 -3.96 -9.28
CA ASP A 34 -0.24 -3.90 -9.41
C ASP A 34 -0.91 -3.15 -8.26
N VAL A 35 -0.26 -3.19 -7.09
CA VAL A 35 -0.69 -2.60 -5.84
C VAL A 35 0.51 -2.36 -4.92
N ALA A 36 0.44 -1.34 -4.08
CA ALA A 36 1.45 -1.07 -3.06
C ALA A 36 0.87 -1.12 -1.64
N ILE A 37 1.69 -1.54 -0.68
CA ILE A 37 1.41 -1.44 0.76
C ILE A 37 2.35 -0.38 1.32
N VAL A 38 1.80 0.70 1.85
CA VAL A 38 2.57 1.88 2.28
C VAL A 38 2.38 2.09 3.79
N ASP A 39 3.46 2.13 4.56
CA ASP A 39 3.39 2.64 5.94
C ASP A 39 3.44 4.16 5.91
N LEU A 40 2.59 4.86 6.69
CA LEU A 40 2.59 6.32 6.81
C LEU A 40 3.95 6.88 7.28
N MET A 41 4.68 6.09 8.07
CA MET A 41 6.00 6.46 8.60
C MET A 41 7.01 5.36 8.26
N LEU A 42 7.94 5.68 7.36
CA LEU A 42 9.00 4.77 6.94
C LEU A 42 10.34 5.37 7.33
N SER A 43 11.12 4.67 8.18
CA SER A 43 12.43 5.13 8.66
C SER A 43 12.45 6.55 9.26
N GLY A 44 11.32 7.00 9.81
CA GLY A 44 11.16 8.34 10.40
C GLY A 44 10.73 9.43 9.40
N ALA A 45 10.57 9.10 8.12
CA ALA A 45 10.03 9.99 7.10
C ALA A 45 8.54 9.70 6.84
N SER A 46 7.78 10.75 6.56
CA SER A 46 6.39 10.62 6.12
C SER A 46 6.34 10.15 4.67
N THR A 47 5.50 9.16 4.39
CA THR A 47 5.28 8.64 3.04
C THR A 47 4.06 9.26 2.36
N LEU A 48 3.47 10.32 2.93
CA LEU A 48 2.29 10.99 2.37
C LEU A 48 2.55 11.56 0.98
N GLU A 49 3.72 12.16 0.77
CA GLU A 49 4.14 12.63 -0.56
C GLU A 49 4.21 11.47 -1.54
N PHE A 50 4.77 10.33 -1.11
CA PHE A 50 4.82 9.13 -1.94
C PHE A 50 3.43 8.56 -2.27
N ALA A 51 2.51 8.56 -1.31
CA ALA A 51 1.14 8.14 -1.55
C ALA A 51 0.44 9.06 -2.58
N ALA A 52 0.74 10.36 -2.58
CA ALA A 52 0.26 11.28 -3.60
C ALA A 52 0.83 10.95 -4.99
N GLU A 53 2.12 10.57 -5.08
CA GLU A 53 2.73 10.08 -6.33
C GLU A 53 2.03 8.81 -6.85
N LEU A 54 1.78 7.83 -5.98
CA LEU A 54 1.07 6.59 -6.33
C LEU A 54 -0.34 6.87 -6.86
N ARG A 55 -1.07 7.77 -6.20
CA ARG A 55 -2.39 8.22 -6.64
C ARG A 55 -2.33 8.90 -8.01
N ALA A 56 -1.39 9.82 -8.21
CA ALA A 56 -1.19 10.50 -9.50
C ALA A 56 -0.86 9.51 -10.62
N ALA A 57 -0.08 8.47 -10.30
CA ALA A 57 0.28 7.38 -11.19
C ALA A 57 -0.85 6.35 -11.41
N ARG A 58 -1.99 6.49 -10.72
CA ARG A 58 -3.11 5.53 -10.74
C ARG A 58 -2.69 4.11 -10.35
N LEU A 59 -1.71 4.00 -9.45
CA LEU A 59 -1.36 2.76 -8.80
C LEU A 59 -2.21 2.64 -7.53
N PRO A 60 -3.02 1.57 -7.37
CA PRO A 60 -3.73 1.32 -6.13
C PRO A 60 -2.74 1.06 -5.01
N PHE A 61 -3.11 1.50 -3.82
CA PHE A 61 -2.32 1.22 -2.64
C PHE A 61 -3.22 1.13 -1.42
N VAL A 62 -2.66 0.56 -0.36
CA VAL A 62 -3.27 0.53 0.96
C VAL A 62 -2.28 1.08 1.97
N PHE A 63 -2.79 1.79 2.97
CA PHE A 63 -1.98 2.23 4.09
C PHE A 63 -1.96 1.17 5.18
N ALA A 64 -0.78 0.81 5.67
CA ALA A 64 -0.61 -0.14 6.77
C ALA A 64 0.20 0.52 7.89
N SER A 65 -0.46 1.23 8.80
CA SER A 65 0.23 2.02 9.83
C SER A 65 -0.42 1.90 11.20
N GLY A 66 0.38 2.03 12.26
CA GLY A 66 -0.10 2.10 13.64
C GLY A 66 -0.48 3.52 14.08
N TYR A 67 -0.46 4.48 13.16
CA TYR A 67 -0.74 5.87 13.46
C TYR A 67 -2.22 6.08 13.80
N SER A 68 -2.49 6.84 14.85
CA SER A 68 -3.86 7.01 15.38
C SER A 68 -4.70 8.02 14.59
N ASP A 69 -4.09 8.95 13.84
CA ASP A 69 -4.81 9.96 13.06
C ASP A 69 -5.30 9.41 11.72
N SER A 70 -6.12 8.37 11.79
CA SER A 70 -6.75 7.74 10.63
C SER A 70 -7.69 8.67 9.88
N ASP A 71 -8.33 9.60 10.58
CA ASP A 71 -9.33 10.52 10.01
C ASP A 71 -8.74 11.54 9.03
N GLU A 72 -7.58 12.12 9.34
CA GLU A 72 -6.89 13.06 8.45
C GLU A 72 -6.42 12.38 7.15
N ILE A 73 -5.93 11.14 7.28
CA ILE A 73 -5.53 10.32 6.14
C ILE A 73 -6.72 9.99 5.26
N LYS A 74 -7.85 9.58 5.85
CA LYS A 74 -9.08 9.31 5.09
C LYS A 74 -9.64 10.57 4.43
N ALA A 75 -9.46 11.75 5.03
CA ALA A 75 -9.85 13.01 4.40
C ALA A 75 -8.99 13.33 3.17
N SER A 76 -7.69 13.04 3.23
CA SER A 76 -6.74 13.28 2.12
C SER A 76 -6.79 12.20 1.02
N PHE A 77 -7.04 10.96 1.43
CA PHE A 77 -7.05 9.75 0.60
C PHE A 77 -8.35 8.93 0.81
N PRO A 78 -9.53 9.48 0.48
CA PRO A 78 -10.81 8.83 0.74
C PRO A 78 -11.00 7.51 -0.03
N ASP A 79 -10.32 7.37 -1.17
CA ASP A 79 -10.39 6.17 -2.01
C ASP A 79 -9.42 5.06 -1.57
N THR A 80 -8.60 5.30 -0.55
CA THR A 80 -7.54 4.39 -0.09
C THR A 80 -7.94 3.66 1.19
N THR A 81 -7.71 2.34 1.22
CA THR A 81 -7.95 1.54 2.43
C THR A 81 -6.82 1.75 3.44
N LEU A 82 -7.19 2.06 4.68
CA LEU A 82 -6.27 2.16 5.82
C LEU A 82 -6.44 0.95 6.74
N VAL A 83 -5.36 0.19 6.91
CA VAL A 83 -5.24 -0.99 7.75
C VAL A 83 -4.44 -0.61 9.01
N PRO A 84 -5.10 -0.40 10.16
CA PRO A 84 -4.41 -0.01 11.38
C PRO A 84 -3.59 -1.17 11.96
N LYS A 85 -2.40 -0.88 12.51
CA LYS A 85 -1.64 -1.84 13.30
C LYS A 85 -2.18 -1.91 14.75
N PRO A 86 -2.25 -3.09 15.38
CA PRO A 86 -1.87 -4.40 14.84
C PRO A 86 -2.95 -4.98 13.90
N TYR A 87 -2.54 -5.40 12.71
CA TYR A 87 -3.41 -6.08 11.74
C TYR A 87 -3.12 -7.57 11.70
N SER A 88 -4.12 -8.39 11.37
CA SER A 88 -3.88 -9.78 11.00
C SER A 88 -3.40 -9.84 9.55
N GLY A 89 -2.69 -10.92 9.19
CA GLY A 89 -2.30 -11.11 7.79
C GLY A 89 -3.51 -11.15 6.84
N LYS A 90 -4.62 -11.73 7.31
CA LYS A 90 -5.88 -11.74 6.58
C LYS A 90 -6.43 -10.33 6.30
N ASP A 91 -6.49 -9.46 7.30
CA ASP A 91 -7.00 -8.08 7.15
C ASP A 91 -6.19 -7.29 6.10
N LEU A 92 -4.87 -7.45 6.12
CA LEU A 92 -3.99 -6.79 5.15
C LEU A 92 -4.23 -7.31 3.73
N VAL A 93 -4.30 -8.64 3.57
CA VAL A 93 -4.51 -9.26 2.26
C VAL A 93 -5.88 -8.92 1.69
N GLU A 94 -6.93 -8.93 2.49
CA GLU A 94 -8.27 -8.54 2.05
C GLU A 94 -8.28 -7.08 1.56
N ALA A 95 -7.67 -6.16 2.32
CA ALA A 95 -7.53 -4.76 1.90
C ALA A 95 -6.77 -4.60 0.57
N VAL A 96 -5.67 -5.34 0.39
CA VAL A 96 -4.87 -5.34 -0.85
C VAL A 96 -5.69 -5.91 -2.01
N ALA A 97 -6.40 -7.02 -1.79
CA ALA A 97 -7.26 -7.64 -2.81
C ALA A 97 -8.39 -6.70 -3.24
N GLU A 98 -9.00 -5.97 -2.30
CA GLU A 98 -10.01 -4.94 -2.61
C GLU A 98 -9.42 -3.76 -3.39
N ALA A 99 -8.19 -3.34 -3.09
CA ALA A 99 -7.50 -2.28 -3.82
C ALA A 99 -7.16 -2.72 -5.27
N CYS A 100 -6.70 -3.96 -5.45
CA CYS A 100 -6.50 -4.56 -6.78
C CYS A 100 -7.81 -4.70 -7.55
N GLY A 101 -8.86 -5.21 -6.92
CA GLY A 101 -10.17 -5.44 -7.55
C GLY A 101 -10.82 -4.16 -8.07
N ARG A 102 -10.55 -3.01 -7.43
CA ARG A 102 -11.00 -1.69 -7.92
C ARG A 102 -10.38 -1.27 -9.25
N ARG A 103 -9.22 -1.81 -9.65
CA ARG A 103 -8.71 -1.62 -11.01
C ARG A 103 -9.51 -2.38 -12.06
N ALA A 104 -10.04 -3.56 -11.69
CA ALA A 104 -10.72 -4.44 -12.63
C ALA A 104 -12.12 -3.94 -13.01
N THR A 105 -12.77 -3.11 -12.18
CA THR A 105 -14.10 -2.53 -12.45
C THR A 105 -14.06 -1.14 -13.10
N ALA A 106 -12.87 -0.57 -13.31
CA ALA A 106 -12.69 0.72 -13.98
C ALA A 106 -12.39 0.60 -15.49
N GLY A 107 -12.78 -0.52 -16.12
CA GLY A 107 -12.61 -0.80 -17.56
C GLY A 107 -13.89 -1.31 -18.20
#